data_AF-D5LU54-F1
#
_entry.id   AF-D5LU54-F1
#
_cell.length_a   1.000
_cell.length_b   1.000
_cell.length_c   1.000
_cell.angle_alpha   90.00
_cell.angle_beta   90.00
_cell.angle_gamma   90.00
#
_symmetry.space_group_name_H-M   'P 1'
#
loop_
_entity.id
_entity.type
_entity.pdbx_description
1 polymer ?
#
loop_
_entity_poly.entity_id
_entity_poly.type
_entity_poly.pdbx_seq_one_letter_code
_entity_poly.pdbx_strand_id
1 'polypeptide(L)'
;IRITEGRHPVVEQVLNEPFIANPLNLSPQRRMLIITGPNMGGKSTYMRQTALIALMAYIGSYVPAQKVEIGPIDRIFTRVGAADDLASGRSTFMVEMTETANILHNATEYSLVLMDEIGRGTSTYDGLSLAWACAENLANKIKALTLFATHYFELTQLPEKMEGVANVH
;
A
#
# COMPACT_ATOMS: atom_id res chain seq x y z
N ILE A 1 0.61 -2.45 13.15
CA ILE A 1 0.04 -1.08 13.06
C ILE A 1 -1.47 -1.18 13.29
N ARG A 2 -1.98 -0.57 14.35
CA ARG A 2 -3.41 -0.44 14.62
C ARG A 2 -3.79 1.03 14.67
N ILE A 3 -4.79 1.43 13.88
CA ILE A 3 -5.28 2.82 13.79
C ILE A 3 -6.79 2.80 13.99
N THR A 4 -7.30 3.67 14.86
CA THR A 4 -8.73 3.92 15.08
C THR A 4 -9.04 5.35 14.63
N GLU A 5 -10.06 5.51 13.76
CA GLU A 5 -10.48 6.79 13.19
C GLU A 5 -9.30 7.61 12.60
N GLY A 6 -8.46 6.97 11.78
CA GLY A 6 -7.31 7.60 11.14
C GLY A 6 -7.70 8.48 9.95
N ARG A 7 -7.07 9.65 9.85
CA ARG A 7 -7.33 10.66 8.80
C ARG A 7 -6.05 11.01 8.06
N HIS A 8 -6.19 11.47 6.83
CA HIS A 8 -5.05 11.94 6.05
C HIS A 8 -4.70 13.39 6.46
N PRO A 9 -3.50 13.65 7.02
CA PRO A 9 -3.18 14.93 7.67
C PRO A 9 -3.23 16.15 6.75
N VAL A 10 -2.97 15.96 5.45
CA VAL A 10 -3.08 17.04 4.44
C VAL A 10 -4.49 17.15 3.86
N VAL A 11 -5.07 16.04 3.38
CA VAL A 11 -6.39 16.04 2.73
C VAL A 11 -7.49 16.55 3.68
N GLU A 12 -7.43 16.22 4.97
CA GLU A 12 -8.42 16.71 5.94
C GLU A 12 -8.44 18.24 6.10
N GLN A 13 -7.33 18.92 5.77
CA GLN A 13 -7.20 20.38 5.91
C GLN A 13 -7.63 21.14 4.65
N VAL A 14 -7.63 20.48 3.49
CA VAL A 14 -7.93 21.11 2.19
C VAL A 14 -9.33 20.81 1.67
N LEU A 15 -9.99 19.78 2.23
CA LEU A 15 -11.39 19.49 1.89
C LEU A 15 -12.31 20.53 2.52
N ASN A 16 -13.30 20.98 1.75
CA ASN A 16 -14.39 21.81 2.25
C ASN A 16 -15.44 20.99 3.03
N GLU A 17 -15.37 19.67 2.91
CA GLU A 17 -16.26 18.71 3.58
C GLU A 17 -15.49 17.87 4.61
N PRO A 18 -16.16 17.32 5.64
CA PRO A 18 -15.50 16.48 6.64
C PRO A 18 -14.82 15.26 6.03
N PHE A 19 -13.54 15.05 6.35
CA PHE A 19 -12.83 13.83 5.97
C PHE A 19 -13.38 12.62 6.72
N ILE A 20 -13.72 11.56 5.99
CA ILE A 20 -14.20 10.30 6.60
C ILE A 20 -13.01 9.52 7.15
N ALA A 21 -12.97 9.37 8.48
CA ALA A 21 -11.92 8.64 9.17
C ALA A 21 -12.01 7.13 8.92
N ASN A 22 -10.87 6.43 8.90
CA ASN A 22 -10.80 5.00 8.58
C ASN A 22 -9.94 4.22 9.59
N PRO A 23 -10.36 3.01 9.99
CA PRO A 23 -9.53 2.13 10.80
C PRO A 23 -8.46 1.40 9.96
N LEU A 24 -7.42 0.91 10.62
CA LEU A 24 -6.43 -0.01 10.03
C LEU A 24 -6.00 -1.05 11.07
N ASN A 25 -5.89 -2.30 10.64
CA ASN A 25 -5.27 -3.35 11.42
C ASN A 25 -4.29 -4.16 10.56
N LEU A 26 -3.00 -3.95 10.79
CA LEU A 26 -1.87 -4.69 10.24
C LEU A 26 -1.08 -5.35 11.37
N SER A 27 -0.81 -6.65 11.23
CA SER A 27 0.00 -7.43 12.16
C SER A 27 0.76 -8.52 11.40
N PRO A 28 1.72 -9.23 12.02
CA PRO A 28 2.36 -10.36 11.36
C PRO A 28 1.37 -11.43 10.86
N GLN A 29 0.21 -11.59 11.51
CA GLN A 29 -0.86 -12.53 11.12
C GLN A 29 -1.86 -11.94 10.12
N ARG A 30 -1.85 -10.62 9.90
CA ARG A 30 -2.66 -9.90 8.92
C ARG A 30 -1.77 -8.84 8.29
N ARG A 31 -0.73 -9.30 7.58
CA ARG A 31 0.38 -8.47 7.13
C ARG A 31 0.11 -7.82 5.79
N MET A 32 -0.73 -8.42 4.94
CA MET A 32 -1.07 -7.87 3.64
C MET A 32 -2.58 -7.62 3.52
N LEU A 33 -2.95 -6.40 3.13
CA LEU A 33 -4.32 -6.07 2.76
C LEU A 33 -4.41 -5.88 1.24
N ILE A 34 -5.24 -6.70 0.59
CA ILE A 34 -5.65 -6.48 -0.80
C ILE A 34 -6.82 -5.49 -0.77
N ILE A 35 -6.60 -4.30 -1.32
CA ILE A 35 -7.55 -3.19 -1.32
C ILE A 35 -8.17 -3.09 -2.71
N THR A 36 -9.45 -3.39 -2.82
CA THR A 36 -10.22 -3.24 -4.06
C THR A 36 -11.20 -2.07 -3.94
N GLY A 37 -11.91 -1.76 -5.03
CA GLY A 37 -12.89 -0.68 -5.07
C GLY A 37 -12.72 0.22 -6.30
N PRO A 38 -13.71 1.06 -6.62
CA PRO A 38 -13.70 1.90 -7.81
C PRO A 38 -12.52 2.89 -7.80
N ASN A 39 -12.16 3.37 -8.99
CA ASN A 39 -11.30 4.56 -9.11
C ASN A 39 -11.90 5.72 -8.31
N MET A 40 -11.04 6.55 -7.72
CA MET A 40 -11.44 7.66 -6.83
C MET A 40 -12.15 7.25 -5.53
N GLY A 41 -12.31 5.94 -5.25
CA GLY A 41 -12.86 5.43 -3.98
C GLY A 41 -11.95 5.57 -2.76
N GLY A 42 -10.90 6.39 -2.83
CA GLY A 42 -10.04 6.68 -1.67
C GLY A 42 -8.93 5.67 -1.36
N LYS A 43 -8.73 4.61 -2.16
CA LYS A 43 -7.67 3.58 -1.94
C LYS A 43 -6.27 4.19 -1.74
N SER A 44 -5.81 5.01 -2.67
CA SER A 44 -4.49 5.65 -2.58
C SER A 44 -4.41 6.63 -1.40
N THR A 45 -5.51 7.32 -1.08
CA THR A 45 -5.61 8.18 0.12
C THR A 45 -5.49 7.37 1.41
N TYR A 46 -6.15 6.22 1.49
CA TYR A 46 -6.10 5.29 2.62
C TYR A 46 -4.68 4.70 2.83
N MET A 47 -3.99 4.37 1.75
CA MET A 47 -2.60 3.92 1.83
C MET A 47 -1.68 5.06 2.28
N ARG A 48 -1.76 6.23 1.63
CA ARG A 48 -0.92 7.39 1.96
C ARG A 48 -1.12 7.89 3.38
N GLN A 49 -2.36 7.92 3.90
CA GLN A 49 -2.59 8.30 5.30
C GLN A 49 -1.89 7.34 6.27
N THR A 50 -1.80 6.05 5.94
CA THR A 50 -1.14 5.06 6.78
C THR A 50 0.36 5.33 6.87
N ALA A 51 1.00 5.58 5.72
CA ALA A 51 2.42 5.94 5.68
C ALA A 51 2.70 7.26 6.41
N LEU A 52 1.83 8.27 6.25
CA LEU A 52 1.99 9.56 6.92
C LEU A 52 1.79 9.44 8.44
N ILE A 53 0.79 8.70 8.90
CA ILE A 53 0.58 8.41 10.33
C ILE A 53 1.81 7.69 10.91
N ALA A 54 2.36 6.72 10.17
CA ALA A 54 3.58 6.04 10.59
C ALA A 54 4.76 7.01 10.72
N LEU A 55 5.00 7.82 9.69
CA LEU A 55 6.07 8.84 9.70
C LEU A 55 5.91 9.83 10.86
N MET A 56 4.70 10.36 11.08
CA MET A 56 4.40 11.28 12.17
C MET A 56 4.65 10.68 13.55
N ALA A 57 4.29 9.41 13.75
CA ALA A 57 4.57 8.71 15.00
C ALA A 57 6.09 8.56 15.25
N TYR A 58 6.87 8.26 14.21
CA TYR A 58 8.32 8.05 14.31
C TYR A 58 9.13 9.34 14.46
N ILE A 59 8.58 10.51 14.13
CA ILE A 59 9.18 11.80 14.46
C ILE A 59 8.77 12.33 15.84
N GLY A 60 7.98 11.57 16.61
CA GLY A 60 7.51 11.96 17.94
C GLY A 60 6.34 12.95 17.95
N SER A 61 5.65 13.12 16.82
CA SER A 61 4.47 13.98 16.72
C SER A 61 3.20 13.27 17.20
N TYR A 62 2.20 14.06 17.59
CA TYR A 62 0.83 13.57 17.65
C TYR A 62 0.37 13.20 16.23
N VAL A 63 -0.56 12.25 16.13
CA VAL A 63 -1.04 11.68 14.86
C VAL A 63 -2.54 11.96 14.65
N PRO A 64 -3.02 12.10 13.41
CA PRO A 64 -4.41 12.43 13.08
C PRO A 64 -5.34 11.21 13.20
N ALA A 65 -5.49 10.67 14.41
CA ALA A 65 -6.31 9.50 14.69
C ALA A 65 -6.86 9.55 16.13
N GLN A 66 -7.93 8.82 16.41
CA GLN A 66 -8.41 8.67 17.79
C GLN A 66 -7.43 7.85 18.64
N LYS A 67 -6.83 6.80 18.06
CA LYS A 67 -5.82 5.96 18.71
C LYS A 67 -4.90 5.33 17.67
N VAL A 68 -3.60 5.26 17.97
CA VAL A 68 -2.61 4.54 17.16
C VAL A 68 -1.72 3.68 18.04
N GLU A 69 -1.51 2.44 17.63
CA GLU A 69 -0.49 1.55 18.16
C GLU A 69 0.42 1.11 17.00
N ILE A 70 1.68 1.53 17.05
CA ILE A 70 2.66 1.27 15.99
C ILE A 70 3.82 0.46 16.54
N GLY A 71 4.19 -0.60 15.82
CA GLY A 71 5.38 -1.41 16.10
C GLY A 71 6.56 -0.94 15.24
N PRO A 72 7.76 -1.52 15.41
CA PRO A 72 8.98 -1.14 14.69
C PRO A 72 8.78 -1.14 13.18
N ILE A 73 9.24 -0.07 12.52
CA ILE A 73 9.30 0.04 11.06
C ILE A 73 10.72 0.46 10.66
N ASP A 74 11.37 -0.31 9.79
CA ASP A 74 12.73 0.00 9.33
C ASP A 74 12.72 0.93 8.10
N ARG A 75 11.78 0.71 7.18
CA ARG A 75 11.62 1.47 5.93
C ARG A 75 10.16 1.55 5.52
N ILE A 76 9.81 2.67 4.87
CA ILE A 76 8.53 2.84 4.18
C ILE A 76 8.82 2.84 2.67
N PHE A 77 8.25 1.87 1.96
CA PHE A 77 8.33 1.76 0.52
C PHE A 77 7.01 2.15 -0.12
N THR A 78 7.08 2.90 -1.22
CA THR A 78 5.90 3.31 -1.97
C THR A 78 6.11 3.08 -3.44
N ARG A 79 5.27 2.23 -4.04
CA ARG A 79 4.97 2.27 -5.47
C ARG A 79 3.56 2.83 -5.57
N VAL A 80 3.46 4.16 -5.57
CA VAL A 80 2.18 4.87 -5.75
C VAL A 80 2.39 5.77 -6.95
N GLY A 81 1.59 5.59 -8.01
CA GLY A 81 1.85 6.06 -9.37
C GLY A 81 2.61 7.38 -9.47
N ALA A 82 3.68 7.38 -10.27
CA ALA A 82 4.40 8.60 -10.64
C ALA A 82 3.48 9.50 -11.48
N ALA A 83 3.43 10.79 -11.15
CA ALA A 83 3.00 11.77 -12.14
C ALA A 83 3.96 11.66 -13.34
N ASP A 84 3.41 11.62 -14.54
CA ASP A 84 4.14 11.33 -15.78
C ASP A 84 5.50 12.03 -15.84
N ASP A 85 6.59 11.28 -15.70
CA ASP A 85 7.93 11.77 -16.04
C ASP A 85 8.16 11.58 -17.54
N LEU A 86 7.38 12.34 -18.32
CA LEU A 86 7.47 12.45 -19.78
C LEU A 86 8.84 12.94 -20.26
N ALA A 87 9.72 13.41 -19.35
CA ALA A 87 11.03 13.96 -19.67
C ALA A 87 12.17 12.92 -19.67
N SER A 88 11.97 11.72 -19.09
CA SER A 88 13.06 10.76 -18.84
C SER A 88 13.41 9.83 -20.00
N GLY A 89 12.60 9.78 -21.07
CA GLY A 89 12.80 8.87 -22.21
C GLY A 89 12.67 7.37 -21.87
N ARG A 90 12.20 7.04 -20.67
CA ARG A 90 12.00 5.67 -20.17
C ARG A 90 10.52 5.30 -20.22
N SER A 91 10.21 4.05 -20.55
CA SER A 91 8.82 3.55 -20.50
C SER A 91 8.30 3.58 -19.07
N THR A 92 7.08 4.11 -18.87
CA THR A 92 6.40 4.14 -17.56
C THR A 92 6.35 2.76 -16.91
N PHE A 93 6.15 1.71 -17.71
CA PHE A 93 6.16 0.33 -17.22
C PHE A 93 7.55 -0.11 -16.74
N MET A 94 8.62 0.29 -17.42
CA MET A 94 9.98 -0.03 -16.98
C MET A 94 10.32 0.65 -15.65
N VAL A 95 9.92 1.91 -15.46
CA VAL A 95 10.10 2.63 -14.20
C VAL A 95 9.35 1.92 -13.07
N GLU A 96 8.08 1.58 -13.30
CA GLU A 96 7.25 0.83 -12.36
C GLU A 96 7.87 -0.51 -11.95
N MET A 97 8.40 -1.27 -12.91
CA MET A 97 9.06 -2.55 -12.62
C MET A 97 10.39 -2.37 -11.88
N THR A 98 11.13 -1.30 -12.15
CA THR A 98 12.37 -0.99 -11.44
C THR A 98 12.10 -0.60 -9.99
N GLU A 99 11.06 0.21 -9.75
CA GLU A 99 10.59 0.56 -8.40
C GLU A 99 10.15 -0.71 -7.65
N THR A 100 9.35 -1.56 -8.29
CA THR A 100 8.91 -2.83 -7.72
C THR A 100 10.09 -3.73 -7.37
N ALA A 101 11.06 -3.88 -8.28
CA ALA A 101 12.26 -4.66 -8.02
C ALA A 101 13.05 -4.12 -6.83
N ASN A 102 13.20 -2.79 -6.72
CA ASN A 102 13.84 -2.17 -5.57
C ASN A 102 13.13 -2.49 -4.25
N ILE A 103 11.79 -2.48 -4.23
CA ILE A 103 11.02 -2.88 -3.05
C ILE A 103 11.28 -4.34 -2.70
N LEU A 104 11.15 -5.25 -3.66
CA LEU A 104 11.31 -6.69 -3.44
C LEU A 104 12.72 -7.09 -2.99
N HIS A 105 13.75 -6.37 -3.43
CA HIS A 105 15.13 -6.64 -3.04
C HIS A 105 15.50 -6.10 -1.65
N ASN A 106 14.80 -5.08 -1.16
CA ASN A 106 15.24 -4.31 0.00
C ASN A 106 14.24 -4.27 1.16
N ALA A 107 12.99 -4.70 0.95
CA ALA A 107 12.01 -4.80 2.03
C ALA A 107 12.38 -5.94 2.99
N THR A 108 12.07 -5.72 4.27
CA THR A 108 12.21 -6.70 5.35
C THR A 108 10.85 -6.96 6.00
N GLU A 109 10.78 -7.89 6.95
CA GLU A 109 9.56 -8.13 7.74
C GLU A 109 9.11 -6.91 8.58
N TYR A 110 10.01 -5.96 8.82
CA TYR A 110 9.73 -4.70 9.51
C TYR A 110 9.35 -3.56 8.56
N SER A 111 9.38 -3.78 7.26
CA SER A 111 9.07 -2.72 6.29
C SER A 111 7.56 -2.52 6.13
N LEU A 112 7.16 -1.26 5.92
CA LEU A 112 5.82 -0.88 5.48
C LEU A 112 5.85 -0.65 3.96
N VAL A 113 5.07 -1.41 3.21
CA VAL A 113 5.06 -1.38 1.74
C VAL A 113 3.67 -0.96 1.24
N LEU A 114 3.63 0.07 0.39
CA LEU A 114 2.43 0.51 -0.30
C LEU A 114 2.58 0.20 -1.78
N MET A 115 1.78 -0.73 -2.29
CA MET A 115 1.71 -1.11 -3.70
C MET A 115 0.39 -0.60 -4.28
N ASP A 116 0.46 0.33 -5.22
CA ASP A 116 -0.70 0.86 -5.94
C ASP A 116 -0.61 0.45 -7.41
N GLU A 117 -1.63 -0.27 -7.87
CA GLU A 117 -1.94 -0.41 -9.30
C GLU A 117 -0.82 -1.02 -10.16
N ILE A 118 -0.03 -1.94 -9.60
CA ILE A 118 1.05 -2.63 -10.35
C ILE A 118 0.48 -3.50 -11.49
N GLY A 119 1.18 -3.53 -12.62
CA GLY A 119 0.88 -4.38 -13.78
C GLY A 119 0.05 -3.69 -14.86
N ARG A 120 -0.37 -2.44 -14.69
CA ARG A 120 -1.27 -1.77 -15.64
C ARG A 120 -0.65 -1.38 -16.97
N GLY A 121 0.66 -1.18 -17.02
CA GLY A 121 1.37 -0.73 -18.22
C GLY A 121 1.64 -1.83 -19.25
N THR A 122 1.07 -3.03 -19.10
CA THR A 122 1.31 -4.20 -19.98
C THR A 122 0.02 -4.98 -20.25
N SER A 123 0.11 -6.11 -20.95
CA SER A 123 -1.04 -6.98 -21.24
C SER A 123 -1.74 -7.41 -19.94
N THR A 124 -3.07 -7.56 -19.98
CA THR A 124 -3.87 -7.85 -18.77
C THR A 124 -3.38 -9.08 -18.01
N TYR A 125 -3.05 -10.16 -18.71
CA TYR A 125 -2.58 -11.40 -18.10
C TYR A 125 -1.13 -11.30 -17.60
N ASP A 126 -0.26 -10.59 -18.32
CA ASP A 126 1.12 -10.38 -17.85
C ASP A 126 1.13 -9.49 -16.60
N GLY A 127 0.32 -8.43 -16.61
CA GLY A 127 0.16 -7.50 -15.49
C GLY A 127 -0.40 -8.19 -14.24
N LEU A 128 -1.45 -9.00 -14.41
CA LEU A 128 -1.99 -9.84 -13.34
C LEU A 128 -0.94 -10.82 -12.81
N SER A 129 -0.22 -11.50 -13.70
CA SER A 129 0.81 -12.48 -13.31
C SER A 129 1.92 -11.84 -12.48
N LEU A 130 2.37 -10.65 -12.89
CA LEU A 130 3.36 -9.86 -12.15
C LEU A 130 2.81 -9.42 -10.79
N ALA A 131 1.61 -8.85 -10.76
CA ALA A 131 0.97 -8.41 -9.52
C ALA A 131 0.83 -9.57 -8.52
N TRP A 132 0.38 -10.73 -9.00
CA TRP A 132 0.24 -11.93 -8.19
C TRP A 132 1.57 -12.41 -7.63
N ALA A 133 2.59 -12.55 -8.48
CA ALA A 133 3.91 -13.01 -8.06
C ALA A 133 4.57 -12.04 -7.06
N CYS A 134 4.38 -10.73 -7.25
CA CYS A 134 4.89 -9.71 -6.32
C CYS A 134 4.16 -9.77 -4.96
N ALA A 135 2.83 -9.87 -4.97
CA ALA A 135 2.04 -10.03 -3.76
C ALA A 135 2.44 -11.30 -3.00
N GLU A 136 2.62 -12.42 -3.70
CA GLU A 136 3.08 -13.68 -3.10
C GLU A 136 4.46 -13.53 -2.45
N ASN A 137 5.41 -12.89 -3.13
CA ASN A 137 6.75 -12.68 -2.61
C ASN A 137 6.74 -11.82 -1.33
N LEU A 138 5.98 -10.71 -1.34
CA LEU A 138 5.80 -9.83 -0.20
C LEU A 138 5.12 -10.54 0.99
N ALA A 139 4.10 -11.36 0.74
CA ALA A 139 3.35 -12.05 1.79
C ALA A 139 4.09 -13.25 2.39
N ASN A 140 4.64 -14.12 1.56
CA ASN A 140 5.16 -15.42 1.97
C ASN A 140 6.67 -15.41 2.28
N LYS A 141 7.46 -14.68 1.48
CA LYS A 141 8.93 -14.66 1.62
C LYS A 141 9.40 -13.50 2.49
N ILE A 142 9.06 -12.27 2.12
CA ILE A 142 9.52 -11.06 2.81
C ILE A 142 8.75 -10.84 4.12
N LYS A 143 7.45 -11.12 4.10
CA LYS A 143 6.52 -10.95 5.24
C LYS A 143 6.40 -9.51 5.74
N ALA A 144 6.60 -8.53 4.85
CA ALA A 144 6.45 -7.11 5.15
C ALA A 144 4.98 -6.74 5.42
N LEU A 145 4.77 -5.65 6.17
CA LEU A 145 3.46 -5.04 6.33
C LEU A 145 3.09 -4.33 5.02
N THR A 146 2.11 -4.85 4.28
CA THR A 146 1.81 -4.45 2.90
C THR A 146 0.36 -3.98 2.75
N LEU A 147 0.17 -2.83 2.13
CA LEU A 147 -1.10 -2.38 1.58
C LEU A 147 -1.01 -2.50 0.06
N PHE A 148 -1.88 -3.29 -0.55
CA PHE A 148 -1.83 -3.63 -1.97
C PHE A 148 -3.15 -3.25 -2.64
N ALA A 149 -3.20 -2.06 -3.23
CA ALA A 149 -4.35 -1.62 -3.98
C ALA A 149 -4.29 -2.08 -5.45
N THR A 150 -5.40 -2.63 -5.94
CA THR A 150 -5.46 -3.24 -7.27
C THR A 150 -6.84 -3.13 -7.91
N HIS A 151 -6.87 -3.22 -9.24
CA HIS A 151 -8.10 -3.42 -10.02
C HIS A 151 -8.29 -4.87 -10.47
N TYR A 152 -7.27 -5.72 -10.35
CA TYR A 152 -7.40 -7.13 -10.69
C TYR A 152 -8.20 -7.82 -9.59
N PHE A 153 -9.47 -8.10 -9.88
CA PHE A 153 -10.35 -8.78 -8.94
C PHE A 153 -9.86 -10.19 -8.60
N GLU A 154 -9.11 -10.82 -9.50
CA GLU A 154 -8.48 -12.12 -9.33
C GLU A 154 -7.57 -12.18 -8.09
N LEU A 155 -6.90 -11.07 -7.73
CA LEU A 155 -6.06 -10.99 -6.52
C LEU A 155 -6.87 -11.14 -5.22
N THR A 156 -8.19 -10.96 -5.25
CA THR A 156 -9.05 -11.20 -4.07
C THR A 156 -9.11 -12.67 -3.66
N GLN A 157 -8.60 -13.58 -4.49
CA GLN A 157 -8.45 -15.01 -4.17
C GLN A 157 -7.18 -15.29 -3.32
N LEU A 158 -6.26 -14.33 -3.19
CA LEU A 158 -5.01 -14.51 -2.44
C LEU A 158 -5.21 -14.88 -0.95
N PRO A 159 -6.17 -14.31 -0.20
CA PRO A 159 -6.43 -14.69 1.19
C PRO A 159 -6.75 -16.18 1.39
N GLU A 160 -7.32 -16.85 0.39
CA GLU A 160 -7.63 -18.28 0.45
C GLU A 160 -6.38 -19.15 0.24
N LYS A 161 -5.33 -18.57 -0.36
CA LYS A 161 -4.11 -19.29 -0.78
C LYS A 161 -2.88 -18.95 0.07
N MET A 162 -2.89 -17.82 0.78
CA MET A 162 -1.72 -17.27 1.45
C MET A 162 -2.06 -16.79 2.86
N GLU A 163 -1.33 -17.31 3.84
CA GLU A 163 -1.47 -16.90 5.24
C GLU A 163 -1.06 -15.43 5.40
N GLY A 164 -1.83 -14.68 6.20
CA GLY A 164 -1.52 -13.29 6.49
C GLY A 164 -2.01 -12.28 5.45
N VAL A 165 -2.70 -12.73 4.41
CA VAL A 165 -3.35 -11.88 3.40
C VAL A 165 -4.84 -11.76 3.72
N ALA A 166 -5.41 -10.56 3.57
CA ALA A 166 -6.84 -10.33 3.75
C ALA A 166 -7.39 -9.30 2.76
N ASN A 167 -8.66 -9.43 2.38
CA ASN A 167 -9.35 -8.44 1.55
C ASN A 167 -9.93 -7.31 2.40
N VAL A 168 -9.92 -6.11 1.83
CA VAL A 168 -10.68 -4.91 2.25
C VAL A 168 -11.16 -4.17 1.00
N HIS A 169 -12.22 -3.37 1.12
CA HIS A 169 -12.84 -2.64 0.00
C HIS A 169 -13.33 -1.26 0.46
#